data_AF-A0A6B0WF61-F1
#
_entry.id   AF-A0A6B0WF61-F1
#
_cell.length_a   1.000
_cell.length_b   1.000
_cell.length_c   1.000
_cell.angle_alpha   90.00
_cell.angle_beta   90.00
_cell.angle_gamma   90.00
#
_symmetry.space_group_name_H-M   'P 1'
#
loop_
_entity.id
_entity.type
_entity.pdbx_description
1 polymer ?
#
loop_
_entity_poly.entity_id
_entity_poly.type
_entity_poly.pdbx_seq_one_letter_code
_entity_poly.pdbx_strand_id
1 'polypeptide(L)'
;AGLAMTNAWDVVTYGLLWLVAAAWVFASVGWPFAGALFGAVRYLALPCAVGLAIAWPMIATFEGERPSLALVTDGASDPTRFLLFWGAVLLPVTVAALCTRPRVAPRHLGAWLLLAAAPPVAWAVAVSVGDHGPALAVAPAGAAAWGAYRDGARDRAAWLALATAAGAIVLTTEVFHVADALGYGRLNSVFKFWGAAWPLLALAGAVGVALAWDRSTLPRVGMGSLRPRPVLLGVLVGAATLLWLGSLLYAPAAAVSRAREAQAPGLDALAYLDVRDPGGAASLRWVRANLDARRHVLLEAVGASYGSGNVISAASGVPTLLGWPGHQVQWRAAPPAARRQANVDDIYREGATPRILGLVHQLGVTHVYLGNEERRQYGADVAARFEGWPVVFEAYGTRIVAVPPAGAP
;
A
#
# COMPACT_ATOMS: atom_id res chain seq x y z
N ALA A 1 9.15 -6.22 -17.37
CA ALA A 1 9.42 -4.96 -16.65
C ALA A 1 8.19 -4.37 -15.94
N GLY A 2 7.05 -5.08 -15.86
CA GLY A 2 5.89 -4.65 -15.07
C GLY A 2 6.00 -5.16 -13.63
N LEU A 3 5.73 -4.29 -12.65
CA LEU A 3 5.78 -4.50 -11.19
C LEU A 3 7.16 -4.44 -10.50
N ALA A 4 8.08 -3.60 -10.99
CA ALA A 4 9.30 -3.25 -10.24
C ALA A 4 9.22 -1.84 -9.63
N MET A 5 8.05 -1.45 -9.11
CA MET A 5 7.94 -0.45 -8.04
C MET A 5 7.31 -1.16 -6.85
N THR A 6 8.04 -2.14 -6.33
CA THR A 6 7.74 -2.75 -5.03
C THR A 6 7.76 -1.64 -4.00
N ASN A 7 6.71 -1.59 -3.20
CA ASN A 7 6.59 -0.70 -2.07
C ASN A 7 7.86 -0.79 -1.22
N ALA A 8 8.43 0.30 -0.68
CA ALA A 8 9.63 0.22 0.15
C ALA A 8 9.48 -0.75 1.34
N TRP A 9 8.24 -1.00 1.76
CA TRP A 9 7.86 -1.98 2.78
C TRP A 9 8.10 -3.45 2.36
N ASP A 10 8.20 -3.72 1.07
CA ASP A 10 8.54 -5.02 0.49
C ASP A 10 9.99 -5.38 0.83
N VAL A 11 10.89 -4.40 0.95
CA VAL A 11 12.28 -4.64 1.37
C VAL A 11 12.33 -5.16 2.80
N VAL A 12 11.51 -4.61 3.69
CA VAL A 12 11.42 -5.10 5.07
C VAL A 12 10.82 -6.50 5.08
N THR A 13 9.69 -6.70 4.40
CA THR A 13 8.96 -7.97 4.44
C THR A 13 9.75 -9.09 3.75
N TYR A 14 10.13 -8.92 2.49
CA TYR A 14 10.89 -9.93 1.75
C TYR A 14 12.35 -10.03 2.20
N GLY A 15 12.95 -8.93 2.67
CA GLY A 15 14.30 -8.97 3.26
C GLY A 15 14.34 -9.81 4.54
N LEU A 16 13.36 -9.66 5.42
CA LEU A 16 13.22 -10.52 6.61
C LEU A 16 12.96 -11.98 6.23
N LEU A 17 12.06 -12.23 5.27
CA LEU A 17 11.79 -13.59 4.79
C LEU A 17 13.04 -14.24 4.19
N TRP A 18 13.80 -13.48 3.39
CA TRP A 18 15.07 -13.93 2.82
C TRP A 18 16.08 -14.21 3.94
N LEU A 19 16.20 -13.33 4.94
CA LEU A 19 17.13 -13.51 6.06
C LEU A 19 16.81 -14.78 6.85
N VAL A 20 15.54 -15.01 7.15
CA VAL A 20 15.07 -16.24 7.84
C VAL A 20 15.35 -17.47 6.98
N ALA A 21 15.05 -17.42 5.68
CA ALA A 21 15.30 -18.53 4.76
C ALA A 21 16.80 -18.85 4.65
N ALA A 22 17.66 -17.83 4.50
CA ALA A 22 19.10 -17.99 4.41
C ALA A 22 19.70 -18.53 5.72
N ALA A 23 19.29 -17.97 6.87
CA ALA A 23 19.72 -18.47 8.18
C ALA A 23 19.28 -19.93 8.39
N TRP A 24 18.07 -20.29 7.96
CA TRP A 24 17.61 -21.68 7.97
C TRP A 24 18.50 -22.57 7.10
N VAL A 25 18.81 -22.16 5.87
CA VAL A 25 19.71 -22.91 4.99
C VAL A 25 21.09 -23.10 5.63
N PHE A 26 21.70 -22.09 6.24
CA PHE A 26 22.98 -22.29 6.92
C PHE A 26 22.86 -23.21 8.14
N ALA A 27 21.88 -23.00 9.00
CA ALA A 27 21.65 -23.84 10.17
C ALA A 27 21.44 -25.32 9.79
N SER A 28 20.86 -25.56 8.61
CA SER A 28 20.60 -26.90 8.13
C SER A 28 21.81 -27.72 7.72
N VAL A 29 22.88 -27.06 7.30
CA VAL A 29 24.16 -27.69 6.93
C VAL A 29 25.12 -27.73 8.12
N GLY A 30 24.59 -27.59 9.34
CA GLY A 30 25.32 -27.76 10.59
C GLY A 30 25.94 -26.48 11.16
N TRP A 31 25.64 -25.31 10.59
CA TRP A 31 26.19 -24.07 11.14
C TRP A 31 25.54 -23.73 12.49
N PRO A 32 26.30 -23.25 13.48
CA PRO A 32 25.72 -22.70 14.70
C PRO A 32 24.85 -21.49 14.36
N PHE A 33 23.80 -21.25 15.14
CA PHE A 33 22.80 -20.19 14.87
C PHE A 33 23.43 -18.82 14.59
N ALA A 34 24.41 -18.41 15.41
CA ALA A 34 25.12 -17.14 15.21
C ALA A 34 25.90 -17.10 13.88
N GLY A 35 26.56 -18.20 13.51
CA GLY A 35 27.25 -18.32 12.23
C GLY A 35 26.28 -18.29 11.05
N ALA A 36 25.13 -18.96 11.18
CA ALA A 36 24.08 -18.96 10.17
C ALA A 36 23.50 -17.57 9.92
N LEU A 37 23.24 -16.82 11.00
CA LEU A 37 22.77 -15.45 10.90
C LEU A 37 23.82 -14.53 10.28
N PHE A 38 25.08 -14.64 10.71
CA PHE A 38 26.18 -13.87 10.12
C PHE A 38 26.36 -14.17 8.63
N GLY A 39 26.32 -15.46 8.26
CA GLY A 39 26.35 -15.91 6.87
C GLY A 39 25.22 -15.28 6.07
N ALA A 40 23.98 -15.31 6.57
CA ALA A 40 22.84 -14.69 5.91
C ALA A 40 23.00 -13.17 5.74
N VAL A 41 23.37 -12.45 6.80
CA VAL A 41 23.60 -11.00 6.76
C VAL A 41 24.65 -10.61 5.72
N ARG A 42 25.73 -11.40 5.57
CA ARG A 42 26.79 -11.12 4.59
C ARG A 42 26.27 -11.02 3.15
N TYR A 43 25.29 -11.83 2.76
CA TYR A 43 24.70 -11.78 1.41
C TYR A 43 23.79 -10.58 1.21
N LEU A 44 23.17 -10.06 2.28
CA LEU A 44 22.40 -8.81 2.22
C LEU A 44 23.27 -7.56 2.30
N ALA A 45 24.47 -7.66 2.88
CA ALA A 45 25.31 -6.49 3.16
C ALA A 45 25.58 -5.65 1.90
N LEU A 46 25.99 -6.27 0.79
CA LEU A 46 26.29 -5.54 -0.45
C LEU A 46 25.01 -4.96 -1.10
N PRO A 47 23.93 -5.73 -1.34
CA PRO A 47 22.67 -5.17 -1.86
C PRO A 47 22.09 -4.05 -0.99
N CYS A 48 22.11 -4.21 0.34
CA CYS A 48 21.66 -3.18 1.27
C CYS A 48 22.55 -1.94 1.24
N ALA A 49 23.88 -2.09 1.19
CA ALA A 49 24.79 -0.96 1.09
C ALA A 49 24.60 -0.18 -0.22
N VAL A 50 24.45 -0.87 -1.34
CA VAL A 50 24.15 -0.25 -2.64
C VAL A 50 22.79 0.46 -2.60
N GLY A 51 21.76 -0.22 -2.09
CA GLY A 51 20.42 0.36 -1.96
C GLY A 51 20.40 1.61 -1.07
N LEU A 52 21.09 1.56 0.07
CA LEU A 52 21.23 2.71 0.98
C LEU A 52 22.03 3.84 0.34
N ALA A 53 23.11 3.56 -0.39
CA ALA A 53 23.89 4.58 -1.07
C ALA A 53 23.06 5.32 -2.13
N ILE A 54 22.24 4.59 -2.91
CA ILE A 54 21.32 5.16 -3.90
C ILE A 54 20.22 5.97 -3.20
N ALA A 55 19.65 5.46 -2.11
CA ALA A 55 18.56 6.12 -1.39
C ALA A 55 19.04 7.24 -0.44
N TRP A 56 20.35 7.35 -0.20
CA TRP A 56 20.92 8.25 0.81
C TRP A 56 20.49 9.71 0.64
N PRO A 57 20.51 10.31 -0.57
CA PRO A 57 20.09 11.71 -0.72
C PRO A 57 18.66 11.94 -0.24
N MET A 58 17.75 11.00 -0.50
CA MET A 58 16.38 11.08 -0.02
C MET A 58 16.31 10.88 1.50
N ILE A 59 16.92 9.81 2.02
CA ILE A 59 16.91 9.46 3.45
C ILE A 59 17.52 10.58 4.31
N ALA A 60 18.63 11.17 3.87
CA ALA A 60 19.32 12.23 4.59
C ALA A 60 18.49 13.51 4.76
N THR A 61 17.52 13.73 3.86
CA THR A 61 16.60 14.87 3.90
C THR A 61 15.18 14.50 4.35
N PHE A 62 14.93 13.23 4.63
CA PHE A 62 13.61 12.75 4.99
C PHE A 62 13.30 13.09 6.44
N GLU A 63 12.29 13.92 6.64
CA GLU A 63 11.85 14.38 7.96
C GLU A 63 10.49 13.77 8.33
N GLY A 64 10.10 12.64 7.75
CA GLY A 64 8.80 12.05 8.03
C GLY A 64 8.62 11.63 9.48
N GLU A 65 7.36 11.50 9.89
CA GLU A 65 7.01 11.03 11.22
C GLU A 65 7.56 9.61 11.45
N ARG A 66 8.00 9.33 12.68
CA ARG A 66 8.55 8.02 13.03
C ARG A 66 7.40 7.05 13.26
N PRO A 67 7.20 6.04 12.39
CA PRO A 67 6.14 5.08 12.61
C PRO A 67 6.36 4.33 13.93
N SER A 68 5.28 4.04 14.64
CA SER A 68 5.32 3.21 15.85
C SER A 68 4.51 1.93 15.66
N LEU A 69 4.83 0.89 16.42
CA LEU A 69 4.04 -0.33 16.44
C LEU A 69 2.95 -0.20 17.50
N ALA A 70 1.70 -0.38 17.11
CA ALA A 70 0.53 -0.28 17.97
C ALA A 70 -0.33 -1.55 17.88
N LEU A 71 -1.06 -1.84 18.95
CA LEU A 71 -2.08 -2.89 18.93
C LEU A 71 -3.28 -2.43 18.09
N VAL A 72 -3.90 -3.37 17.39
CA VAL A 72 -5.20 -3.14 16.74
C VAL A 72 -6.25 -3.15 17.85
N THR A 73 -6.74 -1.97 18.21
CA THR A 73 -7.78 -1.78 19.24
C THR A 73 -9.16 -1.47 18.66
N ASP A 74 -9.22 -1.17 17.36
CA ASP A 74 -10.42 -0.80 16.63
C ASP A 74 -10.32 -1.25 15.16
N GLY A 75 -11.48 -1.39 14.52
CA GLY A 75 -11.57 -1.75 13.11
C GLY A 75 -11.09 -3.17 12.76
N ALA A 76 -10.97 -4.09 13.72
CA ALA A 76 -10.63 -5.51 13.51
C ALA A 76 -11.45 -6.14 12.36
N SER A 77 -10.87 -7.09 11.63
CA SER A 77 -11.56 -7.67 10.49
C SER A 77 -12.79 -8.43 10.98
N ASP A 78 -13.95 -8.15 10.39
CA ASP A 78 -15.15 -8.95 10.65
C ASP A 78 -14.86 -10.42 10.36
N PRO A 79 -15.06 -11.34 11.30
CA PRO A 79 -14.68 -12.75 11.13
C PRO A 79 -15.33 -13.40 9.92
N THR A 80 -16.57 -13.04 9.62
CA THR A 80 -17.32 -13.60 8.48
C THR A 80 -16.70 -13.14 7.17
N ARG A 81 -16.52 -11.83 6.98
CA ARG A 81 -15.89 -11.25 5.78
C ARG A 81 -14.45 -11.70 5.61
N PHE A 82 -13.70 -11.79 6.72
CA PHE A 82 -12.34 -12.27 6.74
C PHE A 82 -12.26 -13.72 6.24
N LEU A 83 -13.10 -14.61 6.76
CA LEU A 83 -13.16 -16.01 6.32
C LEU A 83 -13.70 -16.18 4.90
N LEU A 84 -14.68 -15.38 4.49
CA LEU A 84 -15.19 -15.40 3.12
C LEU A 84 -14.09 -15.06 2.11
N PHE A 85 -13.28 -14.05 2.44
CA PHE A 85 -12.19 -13.62 1.58
C PHE A 85 -10.99 -14.57 1.64
N TRP A 86 -10.37 -14.72 2.82
CA TRP A 86 -9.17 -15.51 2.98
C TRP A 86 -9.41 -17.02 2.85
N GLY A 87 -10.60 -17.52 3.23
CA GLY A 87 -10.95 -18.92 3.05
C GLY A 87 -10.98 -19.34 1.58
N ALA A 88 -11.48 -18.47 0.69
CA ALA A 88 -11.45 -18.72 -0.75
C ALA A 88 -10.00 -18.77 -1.28
N VAL A 89 -9.15 -17.82 -0.86
CA VAL A 89 -7.75 -17.74 -1.28
C VAL A 89 -6.91 -18.91 -0.72
N LEU A 90 -7.21 -19.38 0.49
CA LEU A 90 -6.53 -20.49 1.14
C LEU A 90 -7.01 -21.87 0.66
N LEU A 91 -8.06 -21.95 -0.14
CA LEU A 91 -8.64 -23.22 -0.58
C LEU A 91 -7.62 -24.10 -1.34
N PRO A 92 -6.84 -23.61 -2.32
CA PRO A 92 -5.84 -24.44 -3.01
C PRO A 92 -4.75 -24.97 -2.05
N VAL A 93 -4.30 -24.14 -1.10
CA VAL A 93 -3.32 -24.54 -0.07
C VAL A 93 -3.91 -25.60 0.85
N THR A 94 -5.19 -25.47 1.22
CA THR A 94 -5.91 -26.43 2.05
C THR A 94 -6.11 -27.77 1.33
N VAL A 95 -6.49 -27.73 0.06
CA VAL A 95 -6.62 -28.92 -0.80
C VAL A 95 -5.27 -29.63 -0.92
N ALA A 96 -4.20 -28.89 -1.20
CA ALA A 96 -2.85 -29.44 -1.24
C ALA A 96 -2.46 -30.11 0.09
N ALA A 97 -2.81 -29.51 1.23
CA ALA A 97 -2.55 -30.10 2.55
C ALA A 97 -3.34 -31.38 2.82
N LEU A 98 -4.59 -31.45 2.39
CA LEU A 98 -5.40 -32.67 2.51
C LEU A 98 -4.86 -33.80 1.62
N CYS A 99 -4.35 -33.47 0.42
CA CYS A 99 -3.75 -34.44 -0.50
C CYS A 99 -2.40 -34.96 0.01
N THR A 100 -1.49 -34.05 0.35
CA THR A 100 -0.10 -34.36 0.69
C THR A 100 0.08 -34.89 2.12
N ARG A 101 -0.89 -34.61 3.01
CA ARG A 101 -0.91 -35.05 4.42
C ARG A 101 0.44 -34.85 5.11
N PRO A 102 0.89 -33.60 5.25
CA PRO A 102 2.18 -33.31 5.86
C PRO A 102 2.24 -33.93 7.26
N ARG A 103 3.24 -34.79 7.49
CA ARG A 103 3.45 -35.45 8.78
C ARG A 103 4.26 -34.53 9.69
N VAL A 104 3.85 -34.45 10.95
CA VAL A 104 4.66 -33.84 12.01
C VAL A 104 5.27 -34.98 12.81
N ALA A 105 6.60 -35.08 12.83
CA ALA A 105 7.26 -36.11 13.62
C ALA A 105 6.93 -35.93 15.12
N PRO A 106 6.68 -37.00 15.89
CA PRO A 106 6.30 -36.90 17.31
C PRO A 106 7.29 -36.10 18.16
N ARG A 107 8.59 -36.17 17.83
CA ARG A 107 9.67 -35.38 18.46
C ARG A 107 9.52 -33.87 18.29
N HIS A 108 8.72 -33.42 17.33
CA HIS A 108 8.43 -32.01 17.06
C HIS A 108 7.02 -31.62 17.53
N LEU A 109 6.25 -32.56 18.09
CA LEU A 109 4.87 -32.34 18.54
C LEU A 109 4.79 -31.35 19.71
N GLY A 110 5.78 -31.30 20.60
CA GLY A 110 5.83 -30.32 21.69
C GLY A 110 6.05 -28.88 21.18
N ALA A 111 6.99 -28.69 20.25
CA ALA A 111 7.19 -27.42 19.55
C ALA A 111 5.97 -27.05 18.69
N TRP A 112 5.30 -28.05 18.10
CA TRP A 112 4.04 -27.92 17.37
C TRP A 112 2.90 -27.43 18.27
N LEU A 113 2.71 -28.01 19.46
CA LEU A 113 1.70 -27.58 20.43
C LEU A 113 2.00 -26.17 20.98
N LEU A 114 3.26 -25.87 21.29
CA LEU A 114 3.68 -24.55 21.80
C LEU A 114 3.52 -23.45 20.75
N LEU A 115 3.99 -23.68 19.52
CA LEU A 115 3.79 -22.73 18.44
C LEU A 115 2.30 -22.61 18.12
N ALA A 116 1.54 -23.71 18.05
CA ALA A 116 0.11 -23.69 17.72
C ALA A 116 -0.73 -23.00 18.79
N ALA A 117 -0.33 -23.10 20.06
CA ALA A 117 -0.96 -22.43 21.18
C ALA A 117 -0.53 -20.96 21.32
N ALA A 118 0.66 -20.56 20.85
CA ALA A 118 1.17 -19.20 21.05
C ALA A 118 0.30 -18.10 20.41
N PRO A 119 -0.19 -18.20 19.15
CA PRO A 119 -1.10 -17.21 18.58
C PRO A 119 -2.48 -17.19 19.25
N PRO A 120 -3.16 -18.33 19.53
CA PRO A 120 -4.40 -18.34 20.32
C PRO A 120 -4.24 -17.84 21.76
N VAL A 121 -3.09 -18.07 22.42
CA VAL A 121 -2.80 -17.57 23.77
C VAL A 121 -2.44 -16.08 23.74
N ALA A 122 -1.63 -15.63 22.79
CA ALA A 122 -1.36 -14.21 22.58
C ALA A 122 -2.63 -13.45 22.18
N TRP A 123 -3.50 -14.10 21.40
CA TRP A 123 -4.85 -13.63 21.10
C TRP A 123 -5.72 -13.62 22.34
N ALA A 124 -5.78 -14.69 23.14
CA ALA A 124 -6.58 -14.74 24.37
C ALA A 124 -6.11 -13.69 25.39
N VAL A 125 -4.81 -13.44 25.48
CA VAL A 125 -4.22 -12.36 26.30
C VAL A 125 -4.60 -10.99 25.72
N ALA A 126 -4.47 -10.78 24.40
CA ALA A 126 -4.90 -9.55 23.75
C ALA A 126 -6.42 -9.32 23.88
N VAL A 127 -7.22 -10.39 23.84
CA VAL A 127 -8.69 -10.38 23.98
C VAL A 127 -9.12 -10.12 25.42
N SER A 128 -8.38 -10.64 26.40
CA SER A 128 -8.61 -10.32 27.81
C SER A 128 -8.34 -8.84 28.14
N VAL A 129 -7.78 -8.07 27.18
CA VAL A 129 -7.49 -6.64 27.26
C VAL A 129 -8.32 -5.82 26.25
N GLY A 130 -9.13 -6.42 25.36
CA GLY A 130 -9.97 -5.73 24.35
C GLY A 130 -10.65 -6.65 23.32
N ASP A 131 -11.68 -6.19 22.60
CA ASP A 131 -12.64 -7.04 21.87
C ASP A 131 -12.22 -7.32 20.39
N HIS A 132 -11.44 -8.38 20.10
CA HIS A 132 -10.85 -8.60 18.74
C HIS A 132 -10.89 -10.04 18.15
N GLY A 133 -10.94 -10.09 16.81
CA GLY A 133 -11.26 -11.23 15.91
C GLY A 133 -10.22 -12.37 15.77
N PRO A 134 -10.47 -13.39 14.92
CA PRO A 134 -9.97 -14.76 15.09
C PRO A 134 -8.48 -14.96 14.77
N ALA A 135 -7.74 -15.57 15.70
CA ALA A 135 -6.39 -16.10 15.45
C ALA A 135 -6.43 -17.62 15.34
N LEU A 136 -6.09 -18.22 14.20
CA LEU A 136 -5.76 -19.65 14.11
C LEU A 136 -5.03 -20.03 12.79
N ALA A 137 -4.13 -21.01 12.91
CA ALA A 137 -3.50 -21.86 11.87
C ALA A 137 -2.07 -21.59 11.36
N VAL A 138 -1.36 -20.52 11.75
CA VAL A 138 0.01 -20.26 11.23
C VAL A 138 1.07 -21.22 11.78
N ALA A 139 1.02 -21.48 13.07
CA ALA A 139 2.06 -22.25 13.73
C ALA A 139 2.11 -23.77 13.41
N PRO A 140 0.98 -24.48 13.23
CA PRO A 140 0.98 -25.86 12.77
C PRO A 140 1.69 -26.04 11.42
N ALA A 141 1.54 -25.09 10.50
CA ALA A 141 2.17 -25.12 9.18
C ALA A 141 3.68 -24.90 9.27
N GLY A 142 4.15 -23.99 10.13
CA GLY A 142 5.57 -23.71 10.32
C GLY A 142 6.34 -24.88 10.92
N ALA A 143 5.74 -25.54 11.92
CA ALA A 143 6.30 -26.75 12.51
C ALA A 143 6.32 -27.93 11.51
N ALA A 144 5.28 -28.07 10.68
CA ALA A 144 5.26 -29.07 9.61
C ALA A 144 6.31 -28.79 8.52
N ALA A 145 6.55 -27.51 8.18
CA ALA A 145 7.63 -27.11 7.28
C ALA A 145 9.01 -27.53 7.83
N TRP A 146 9.26 -27.28 9.11
CA TRP A 146 10.48 -27.71 9.79
C TRP A 146 10.64 -29.23 9.87
N GLY A 147 9.56 -29.96 10.17
CA GLY A 147 9.56 -31.43 10.18
C GLY A 147 9.89 -32.00 8.80
N ALA A 148 9.19 -31.56 7.75
CA ALA A 148 9.44 -31.97 6.37
C ALA A 148 10.89 -31.68 5.95
N TYR A 149 11.42 -30.55 6.40
CA TYR A 149 12.81 -30.19 6.16
C TYR A 149 13.79 -31.17 6.82
N ARG A 150 13.58 -31.51 8.09
CA ARG A 150 14.43 -32.46 8.82
C ARG A 150 14.38 -33.87 8.21
N ASP A 151 13.27 -34.23 7.59
CA ASP A 151 13.08 -35.53 6.96
C ASP A 151 13.57 -35.56 5.48
N GLY A 152 14.19 -34.48 5.00
CA GLY A 152 14.73 -34.38 3.63
C GLY A 152 13.69 -34.04 2.55
N ALA A 153 12.42 -33.87 2.90
CA ALA A 153 11.34 -33.48 1.99
C ALA A 153 11.35 -31.96 1.74
N ARG A 154 12.34 -31.50 0.95
CA ARG A 154 12.64 -30.08 0.69
C ARG A 154 11.47 -29.33 0.03
N ASP A 155 10.81 -29.98 -0.91
CA ASP A 155 9.64 -29.51 -1.64
C ASP A 155 8.44 -29.21 -0.72
N ARG A 156 8.12 -30.15 0.18
CA ARG A 156 7.06 -29.99 1.19
C ARG A 156 7.41 -28.94 2.21
N ALA A 157 8.67 -28.90 2.64
CA ALA A 157 9.17 -27.87 3.54
C ALA A 157 8.98 -26.47 2.95
N ALA A 158 9.36 -26.28 1.68
CA ALA A 158 9.23 -25.01 0.99
C ALA A 158 7.77 -24.56 0.87
N TRP A 159 6.88 -25.45 0.41
CA TRP A 159 5.46 -25.15 0.29
C TRP A 159 4.83 -24.76 1.63
N LEU A 160 5.06 -25.53 2.69
CA LEU A 160 4.53 -25.25 4.03
C LEU A 160 5.12 -23.97 4.62
N ALA A 161 6.41 -23.70 4.39
CA ALA A 161 7.06 -22.46 4.84
C ALA A 161 6.45 -21.22 4.19
N LEU A 162 6.17 -21.26 2.88
CA LEU A 162 5.53 -20.17 2.15
C LEU A 162 4.11 -19.90 2.65
N ALA A 163 3.30 -20.97 2.82
CA ALA A 163 1.95 -20.85 3.38
C ALA A 163 1.96 -20.28 4.81
N THR A 164 2.93 -20.72 5.63
CA THR A 164 3.13 -20.22 6.99
C THR A 164 3.49 -18.74 6.99
N ALA A 165 4.46 -18.34 6.17
CA ALA A 165 4.90 -16.96 6.08
C ALA A 165 3.75 -16.03 5.69
N ALA A 166 2.95 -16.41 4.69
CA ALA A 166 1.79 -15.63 4.28
C ALA A 166 0.75 -15.50 5.39
N GLY A 167 0.40 -16.61 6.05
CA GLY A 167 -0.54 -16.58 7.16
C GLY A 167 -0.02 -15.74 8.33
N ALA A 168 1.29 -15.81 8.63
CA ALA A 168 1.92 -15.02 9.68
C ALA A 168 1.75 -13.53 9.39
N ILE A 169 2.03 -13.10 8.17
CA ILE A 169 1.86 -11.71 7.74
C ILE A 169 0.41 -11.24 7.97
N VAL A 170 -0.57 -12.01 7.49
CA VAL A 170 -1.99 -11.65 7.63
C VAL A 170 -2.40 -11.58 9.09
N LEU A 171 -2.09 -12.59 9.89
CA LEU A 171 -2.49 -12.61 11.31
C LEU A 171 -1.76 -11.56 12.14
N THR A 172 -0.48 -11.29 11.89
CA THR A 172 0.26 -10.24 12.59
C THR A 172 -0.41 -8.89 12.37
N THR A 173 -0.90 -8.60 11.17
CA THR A 173 -1.62 -7.34 10.89
C THR A 173 -3.04 -7.25 11.48
N GLU A 174 -3.60 -8.36 11.97
CA GLU A 174 -4.86 -8.35 12.72
C GLU A 174 -4.64 -8.06 14.22
N VAL A 175 -3.40 -8.24 14.71
CA VAL A 175 -3.04 -7.98 16.11
C VAL A 175 -2.28 -6.66 16.26
N PHE A 176 -1.37 -6.37 15.34
CA PHE A 176 -0.51 -5.20 15.35
C PHE A 176 -0.65 -4.41 14.07
N HIS A 177 -0.44 -3.11 14.17
CA HIS A 177 -0.31 -2.24 13.02
C HIS A 177 0.78 -1.21 13.25
N VAL A 178 1.28 -0.68 12.14
CA VAL A 178 2.10 0.52 12.12
C VAL A 178 1.17 1.72 12.25
N ALA A 179 1.29 2.44 13.37
CA ALA A 179 0.66 3.74 13.58
C ALA A 179 1.49 4.80 12.85
N ASP A 180 0.82 5.57 11.99
CA ASP A 180 1.42 6.61 11.16
C ASP A 180 0.58 7.90 11.10
N ALA A 181 1.18 8.95 10.55
CA ALA A 181 0.65 10.31 10.46
C ALA A 181 -0.72 10.43 9.78
N LEU A 182 -1.17 9.42 9.03
CA LEU A 182 -2.44 9.49 8.33
C LEU A 182 -3.64 9.19 9.24
N GLY A 183 -3.42 8.56 10.39
CA GLY A 183 -4.47 8.34 11.39
C GLY A 183 -5.62 7.43 10.93
N TYR A 184 -5.48 6.70 9.82
CA TYR A 184 -6.51 5.79 9.29
C TYR A 184 -6.41 4.37 9.89
N GLY A 185 -6.09 4.27 11.19
CA GLY A 185 -5.92 3.01 11.91
C GLY A 185 -4.90 2.09 11.22
N ARG A 186 -5.27 0.82 10.98
CA ARG A 186 -4.37 -0.17 10.37
C ARG A 186 -4.34 -0.20 8.83
N LEU A 187 -4.97 0.76 8.14
CA LEU A 187 -5.13 0.74 6.68
C LEU A 187 -3.81 0.52 5.94
N ASN A 188 -2.77 1.27 6.30
CA ASN A 188 -1.46 1.13 5.67
C ASN A 188 -0.79 -0.21 5.99
N SER A 189 -1.01 -0.78 7.17
CA SER A 189 -0.47 -2.12 7.48
C SER A 189 -1.13 -3.18 6.63
N VAL A 190 -2.46 -3.18 6.55
CA VAL A 190 -3.21 -4.10 5.69
C VAL A 190 -2.79 -3.94 4.22
N PHE A 191 -2.86 -2.72 3.68
CA PHE A 191 -2.56 -2.45 2.28
C PHE A 191 -1.14 -2.90 1.88
N LYS A 192 -0.15 -2.66 2.73
CA LYS A 192 1.26 -2.91 2.41
C LYS A 192 1.67 -4.36 2.68
N PHE A 193 1.30 -4.91 3.83
CA PHE A 193 1.72 -6.26 4.21
C PHE A 193 0.86 -7.35 3.58
N TRP A 194 -0.46 -7.18 3.43
CA TRP A 194 -1.27 -8.18 2.73
C TRP A 194 -0.86 -8.31 1.26
N GLY A 195 -0.41 -7.20 0.65
CA GLY A 195 0.26 -7.19 -0.65
C GLY A 195 1.36 -8.25 -0.77
N ALA A 196 2.16 -8.44 0.28
CA ALA A 196 3.23 -9.44 0.31
C ALA A 196 2.74 -10.87 0.58
N ALA A 197 1.60 -11.04 1.26
CA ALA A 197 1.01 -12.36 1.49
C ALA A 197 0.47 -13.00 0.19
N TRP A 198 -0.04 -12.20 -0.75
CA TRP A 198 -0.57 -12.67 -2.04
C TRP A 198 0.41 -13.51 -2.87
N PRO A 199 1.61 -13.01 -3.24
CA PRO A 199 2.55 -13.81 -4.03
C PRO A 199 3.04 -15.05 -3.28
N LEU A 200 3.18 -14.99 -1.94
CA LEU A 200 3.54 -16.15 -1.13
C LEU A 200 2.47 -17.24 -1.19
N LEU A 201 1.18 -16.88 -1.10
CA LEU A 201 0.08 -17.83 -1.26
C LEU A 201 -0.04 -18.36 -2.68
N ALA A 202 0.20 -17.53 -3.69
CA ALA A 202 0.21 -17.98 -5.08
C ALA A 202 1.29 -19.05 -5.32
N LEU A 203 2.51 -18.81 -4.82
CA LEU A 203 3.61 -19.78 -4.89
C LEU A 203 3.33 -21.02 -4.06
N ALA A 204 2.84 -20.86 -2.82
CA ALA A 204 2.46 -21.99 -1.97
C ALA A 204 1.37 -22.85 -2.63
N GLY A 205 0.34 -22.23 -3.20
CA GLY A 205 -0.73 -22.91 -3.93
C GLY A 205 -0.17 -23.69 -5.12
N ALA A 206 0.67 -23.07 -5.95
CA ALA A 206 1.26 -23.71 -7.12
C ALA A 206 2.14 -24.93 -6.75
N VAL A 207 3.05 -24.78 -5.79
CA VAL A 207 3.89 -25.89 -5.32
C VAL A 207 3.04 -26.98 -4.68
N GLY A 208 2.08 -26.60 -3.83
CA GLY A 208 1.17 -27.54 -3.17
C GLY A 208 0.34 -28.37 -4.16
N VAL A 209 -0.18 -27.74 -5.22
CA VAL A 209 -0.92 -28.44 -6.30
C VAL A 209 0.00 -29.36 -7.09
N ALA A 210 1.22 -28.92 -7.43
CA ALA A 210 2.20 -29.75 -8.13
C ALA A 210 2.55 -31.01 -7.32
N LEU A 211 2.74 -30.86 -6.00
CA LEU A 211 2.96 -31.98 -5.08
C LEU A 211 1.73 -32.89 -4.99
N ALA A 212 0.52 -32.33 -4.91
CA ALA A 212 -0.70 -33.11 -4.87
C ALA A 212 -0.93 -33.90 -6.18
N TRP A 213 -0.48 -33.37 -7.32
CA TRP A 213 -0.53 -34.03 -8.62
C TRP A 213 0.49 -35.16 -8.74
N ASP A 214 1.68 -34.98 -8.17
CA ASP A 214 2.72 -36.00 -8.16
C ASP A 214 2.35 -37.16 -7.22
N ARG A 215 1.79 -38.21 -7.81
CA ARG A 215 1.40 -39.45 -7.12
C ARG A 215 2.54 -40.13 -6.36
N SER A 216 3.79 -39.87 -6.70
CA SER A 216 4.96 -40.43 -6.00
C SER A 216 5.17 -39.81 -4.61
N THR A 217 4.68 -38.59 -4.42
CA THR A 217 4.77 -37.86 -3.15
C THR A 217 3.61 -38.18 -2.20
N LEU A 218 2.53 -38.79 -2.71
CA LEU A 218 1.39 -39.17 -1.88
C LEU A 218 1.80 -40.30 -0.92
N PRO A 219 1.58 -40.15 0.39
CA PRO A 219 1.95 -41.18 1.34
C PRO A 219 1.14 -42.46 1.08
N ARG A 220 1.83 -43.58 0.77
CA ARG A 220 1.22 -44.92 0.74
C ARG A 220 0.87 -45.30 2.18
N VAL A 221 -0.41 -45.27 2.54
CA VAL A 221 -0.88 -45.60 3.90
C VAL A 221 -2.07 -46.56 3.86
N GLY A 222 -1.97 -47.61 4.67
CA GLY A 222 -2.99 -48.64 4.90
C GLY A 222 -4.32 -48.10 5.44
N MET A 223 -5.33 -48.98 5.43
CA MET A 223 -6.77 -48.73 5.42
C MET A 223 -7.41 -47.93 6.59
N GLY A 224 -6.64 -47.36 7.54
CA GLY A 224 -7.17 -46.94 8.86
C GLY A 224 -7.17 -45.46 9.23
N SER A 225 -6.63 -44.52 8.43
CA SER A 225 -6.62 -43.08 8.83
C SER A 225 -7.80 -42.31 8.25
N LEU A 226 -8.35 -41.35 9.00
CA LEU A 226 -9.36 -40.33 8.61
C LEU A 226 -9.15 -39.85 7.15
N ARG A 227 -9.73 -40.57 6.17
CA ARG A 227 -9.65 -40.18 4.76
C ARG A 227 -10.74 -39.13 4.55
N PRO A 228 -10.45 -37.93 4.01
CA PRO A 228 -11.52 -37.14 3.42
C PRO A 228 -12.20 -38.04 2.39
N ARG A 229 -13.53 -38.14 2.46
CA ARG A 229 -14.30 -38.96 1.52
C ARG A 229 -13.87 -38.55 0.10
N PRO A 230 -13.64 -39.48 -0.84
CA PRO A 230 -13.19 -39.14 -2.20
C PRO A 230 -14.10 -38.11 -2.86
N VAL A 231 -15.40 -38.14 -2.51
CA VAL A 231 -16.40 -37.13 -2.86
C VAL A 231 -16.06 -35.74 -2.33
N LEU A 232 -15.74 -35.60 -1.03
CA LEU A 232 -15.36 -34.31 -0.44
C LEU A 232 -14.10 -33.73 -1.09
N LEU A 233 -13.09 -34.57 -1.33
CA LEU A 233 -11.87 -34.12 -1.99
C LEU A 233 -12.14 -33.67 -3.44
N GLY A 234 -12.96 -34.43 -4.18
CA GLY A 234 -13.40 -34.05 -5.52
C GLY A 234 -14.16 -32.72 -5.55
N VAL A 235 -15.04 -32.49 -4.56
CA VAL A 235 -15.74 -31.21 -4.39
C VAL A 235 -14.78 -30.07 -4.13
N LEU A 236 -13.80 -30.23 -3.23
CA LEU A 236 -12.85 -29.18 -2.90
C LEU A 236 -11.90 -28.86 -4.06
N VAL A 237 -11.43 -29.88 -4.80
CA VAL A 237 -10.64 -29.70 -6.02
C VAL A 237 -11.46 -29.00 -7.11
N GLY A 238 -12.71 -29.42 -7.30
CA GLY A 238 -13.64 -28.78 -8.23
C GLY A 238 -13.87 -27.31 -7.88
N ALA A 239 -14.13 -27.01 -6.61
CA ALA A 239 -14.29 -25.64 -6.11
C ALA A 239 -13.02 -24.80 -6.29
N ALA A 240 -11.83 -25.33 -5.96
CA ALA A 240 -10.56 -24.64 -6.18
C ALA A 240 -10.30 -24.35 -7.67
N THR A 241 -10.63 -25.30 -8.54
CA THR A 241 -10.50 -25.15 -10.00
C THR A 241 -11.46 -24.09 -10.53
N LEU A 242 -12.72 -24.09 -10.07
CA LEU A 242 -13.71 -23.09 -10.46
C LEU A 242 -13.32 -21.69 -9.97
N LEU A 243 -12.81 -21.55 -8.75
CA LEU A 243 -12.30 -20.28 -8.24
C LEU A 243 -11.09 -19.80 -9.05
N TRP A 244 -10.17 -20.69 -9.40
CA TRP A 244 -9.03 -20.35 -10.24
C TRP A 244 -9.47 -19.87 -11.62
N LEU A 245 -10.35 -20.63 -12.31
CA LEU A 245 -10.92 -20.23 -13.60
C LEU A 245 -11.68 -18.90 -13.51
N GLY A 246 -12.46 -18.69 -12.46
CA GLY A 246 -13.13 -17.42 -12.20
C GLY A 246 -12.15 -16.27 -11.98
N SER A 247 -11.03 -16.51 -11.29
CA SER A 247 -10.00 -15.50 -11.05
C SER A 247 -9.30 -15.05 -12.33
N LEU A 248 -9.21 -15.90 -13.36
CA LEU A 248 -8.66 -15.53 -14.68
C LEU A 248 -9.49 -14.44 -15.37
N LEU A 249 -10.77 -14.29 -15.01
CA LEU A 249 -11.63 -13.22 -15.52
C LEU A 249 -11.33 -11.87 -14.85
N TYR A 250 -10.73 -11.85 -13.66
CA TYR A 250 -10.49 -10.61 -12.91
C TYR A 250 -9.60 -9.65 -13.69
N ALA A 251 -8.43 -10.10 -14.17
CA ALA A 251 -7.50 -9.25 -14.88
C ALA A 251 -8.10 -8.60 -16.15
N PRO A 252 -8.72 -9.33 -17.09
CA PRO A 252 -9.36 -8.71 -18.25
C PRO A 252 -10.57 -7.85 -17.87
N ALA A 253 -11.38 -8.27 -16.90
CA ALA A 253 -12.53 -7.47 -16.44
C ALA A 253 -12.10 -6.16 -15.79
N ALA A 254 -11.07 -6.19 -14.94
CA ALA A 254 -10.49 -5.02 -14.32
C ALA A 254 -9.86 -4.10 -15.36
N ALA A 255 -9.12 -4.64 -16.33
CA ALA A 255 -8.55 -3.85 -17.42
C ALA A 255 -9.64 -3.12 -18.24
N VAL A 256 -10.71 -3.83 -18.62
CA VAL A 256 -11.85 -3.22 -19.33
C VAL A 256 -12.57 -2.19 -18.46
N SER A 257 -12.80 -2.50 -17.18
CA SER A 257 -13.45 -1.59 -16.23
C SER A 257 -12.66 -0.29 -16.07
N ARG A 258 -11.35 -0.37 -15.82
CA ARG A 258 -10.46 0.80 -15.69
C ARG A 258 -10.34 1.58 -17.00
N ALA A 259 -10.25 0.90 -18.14
CA ALA A 259 -10.18 1.55 -19.45
C ALA A 259 -11.47 2.31 -19.83
N ARG A 260 -12.60 2.00 -19.19
CA ARG A 260 -13.92 2.62 -19.46
C ARG A 260 -14.41 3.51 -18.32
N GLU A 261 -13.61 3.74 -17.28
CA GLU A 261 -14.01 4.46 -16.08
C GLU A 261 -14.07 5.97 -16.35
N ALA A 262 -15.09 6.41 -17.07
CA ALA A 262 -15.44 7.81 -17.30
C ALA A 262 -14.27 8.70 -17.81
N GLN A 263 -13.37 8.10 -18.59
CA GLN A 263 -12.19 8.70 -19.21
C GLN A 263 -12.22 8.41 -20.72
N ALA A 264 -11.70 9.33 -21.53
CA ALA A 264 -11.45 9.07 -22.94
C ALA A 264 -10.27 8.08 -23.06
N PRO A 265 -10.34 7.04 -23.91
CA PRO A 265 -9.20 6.16 -24.13
C PRO A 265 -8.00 6.93 -24.68
N GLY A 266 -6.84 6.84 -24.02
CA GLY A 266 -5.62 7.51 -24.48
C GLY A 266 -4.50 7.52 -23.44
N LEU A 267 -3.36 8.09 -23.84
CA LEU A 267 -2.19 8.31 -22.97
C LEU A 267 -2.12 9.74 -22.42
N ASP A 268 -3.06 10.60 -22.81
CA ASP A 268 -3.16 11.96 -22.27
C ASP A 268 -3.99 11.94 -20.99
N ALA A 269 -3.30 11.97 -19.85
CA ALA A 269 -3.90 11.99 -18.52
C ALA A 269 -4.74 13.25 -18.24
N LEU A 270 -4.67 14.28 -19.10
CA LEU A 270 -5.35 15.56 -18.95
C LEU A 270 -6.50 15.74 -19.93
N ALA A 271 -6.71 14.80 -20.87
CA ALA A 271 -7.79 14.88 -21.87
C ALA A 271 -9.19 14.99 -21.24
N TYR A 272 -9.36 14.49 -20.01
CA TYR A 272 -10.62 14.64 -19.27
C TYR A 272 -10.97 16.10 -18.97
N LEU A 273 -9.99 17.01 -18.89
CA LEU A 273 -10.22 18.42 -18.59
C LEU A 273 -11.01 19.10 -19.70
N ASP A 274 -10.74 18.80 -20.98
CA ASP A 274 -11.48 19.43 -22.09
C ASP A 274 -12.99 19.13 -22.05
N VAL A 275 -13.40 18.05 -21.36
CA VAL A 275 -14.82 17.68 -21.18
C VAL A 275 -15.36 18.10 -19.82
N ARG A 276 -14.62 17.85 -18.74
CA ARG A 276 -15.09 18.06 -17.35
C ARG A 276 -14.82 19.46 -16.81
N ASP A 277 -13.76 20.12 -17.28
CA ASP A 277 -13.37 21.47 -16.88
C ASP A 277 -12.69 22.24 -18.03
N PRO A 278 -13.45 22.67 -19.05
CA PRO A 278 -12.90 23.38 -20.21
C PRO A 278 -12.15 24.67 -19.82
N GLY A 279 -12.57 25.31 -18.72
CA GLY A 279 -11.91 26.49 -18.17
C GLY A 279 -10.53 26.15 -17.59
N GLY A 280 -10.43 25.08 -16.81
CA GLY A 280 -9.16 24.53 -16.34
C GLY A 280 -8.24 24.11 -17.49
N ALA A 281 -8.76 23.46 -18.53
CA ALA A 281 -7.99 23.07 -19.71
C ALA A 281 -7.40 24.28 -20.45
N ALA A 282 -8.22 25.32 -20.69
CA ALA A 282 -7.79 26.54 -21.34
C ALA A 282 -6.77 27.32 -20.49
N SER A 283 -6.99 27.38 -19.17
CA SER A 283 -6.06 27.99 -18.22
C SER A 283 -4.71 27.29 -18.20
N LEU A 284 -4.71 25.95 -18.20
CA LEU A 284 -3.48 25.16 -18.24
C LEU A 284 -2.67 25.44 -19.52
N ARG A 285 -3.34 25.51 -20.67
CA ARG A 285 -2.68 25.87 -21.94
C ARG A 285 -2.06 27.27 -21.87
N TRP A 286 -2.79 28.24 -21.32
CA TRP A 286 -2.27 29.59 -21.14
C TRP A 286 -1.08 29.63 -20.18
N VAL A 287 -1.17 28.96 -19.03
CA VAL A 287 -0.09 28.91 -18.03
C VAL A 287 1.17 28.31 -18.63
N ARG A 288 1.08 27.19 -19.34
CA ARG A 288 2.25 26.56 -20.00
C ARG A 288 2.90 27.44 -21.05
N ALA A 289 2.12 28.27 -21.73
CA ALA A 289 2.62 29.15 -22.78
C ALA A 289 3.22 30.46 -22.25
N ASN A 290 2.77 30.94 -21.08
CA ASN A 290 3.07 32.30 -20.60
C ASN A 290 3.86 32.35 -19.29
N LEU A 291 3.82 31.32 -18.45
CA LEU A 291 4.47 31.31 -17.15
C LEU A 291 5.72 30.40 -17.11
N ASP A 292 6.83 30.97 -16.66
CA ASP A 292 8.07 30.25 -16.31
C ASP A 292 8.01 29.74 -14.86
N ALA A 293 8.10 28.41 -14.69
CA ALA A 293 8.10 27.72 -13.39
C ALA A 293 9.21 28.13 -12.42
N ARG A 294 10.29 28.77 -12.91
CA ARG A 294 11.40 29.26 -12.06
C ARG A 294 11.15 30.67 -11.52
N ARG A 295 10.22 31.41 -12.11
CA ARG A 295 10.00 32.83 -11.83
C ARG A 295 8.61 33.13 -11.31
N HIS A 296 7.65 32.26 -11.63
CA HIS A 296 6.25 32.46 -11.31
C HIS A 296 5.77 31.46 -10.27
N VAL A 297 4.86 31.93 -9.44
CA VAL A 297 4.06 31.13 -8.52
C VAL A 297 2.60 31.45 -8.81
N LEU A 298 1.82 30.40 -9.10
CA LEU A 298 0.39 30.46 -9.37
C LEU A 298 -0.34 30.00 -8.11
N LEU A 299 -1.04 30.91 -7.44
CA LEU A 299 -1.89 30.56 -6.31
C LEU A 299 -3.12 29.80 -6.82
N GLU A 300 -3.40 28.66 -6.18
CA GLU A 300 -4.60 27.86 -6.38
C GLU A 300 -5.19 27.56 -5.00
N ALA A 301 -6.49 27.28 -4.94
CA ALA A 301 -7.13 26.78 -3.73
C ALA A 301 -6.50 25.46 -3.29
N VAL A 302 -6.41 25.28 -1.97
CA VAL A 302 -5.87 24.04 -1.40
C VAL A 302 -6.87 22.90 -1.57
N GLY A 303 -6.44 21.83 -2.23
CA GLY A 303 -7.25 20.63 -2.44
C GLY A 303 -7.19 19.63 -1.29
N ALA A 304 -8.29 18.89 -1.09
CA ALA A 304 -8.25 17.62 -0.40
C ALA A 304 -7.48 16.58 -1.23
N SER A 305 -6.87 15.59 -0.57
CA SER A 305 -6.20 14.48 -1.26
C SER A 305 -7.14 13.81 -2.26
N TYR A 306 -6.65 13.57 -3.48
CA TYR A 306 -7.42 13.01 -4.60
C TYR A 306 -8.60 13.87 -5.08
N GLY A 307 -8.64 15.15 -4.70
CA GLY A 307 -9.63 16.13 -5.16
C GLY A 307 -9.17 16.93 -6.39
N SER A 308 -9.99 17.91 -6.78
CA SER A 308 -9.81 18.82 -7.93
C SER A 308 -8.88 20.01 -7.67
N GLY A 309 -8.39 20.20 -6.45
CA GLY A 309 -7.47 21.29 -6.16
C GLY A 309 -6.12 21.11 -6.83
N ASN A 310 -5.45 22.24 -7.10
CA ASN A 310 -4.08 22.34 -7.61
C ASN A 310 -3.75 21.57 -8.90
N VAL A 311 -4.75 21.31 -9.75
CA VAL A 311 -4.55 20.60 -11.03
C VAL A 311 -3.66 21.41 -11.98
N ILE A 312 -3.78 22.74 -11.99
CA ILE A 312 -3.05 23.58 -12.94
C ILE A 312 -1.57 23.63 -12.59
N SER A 313 -1.20 23.84 -11.32
CA SER A 313 0.20 23.78 -10.87
C SER A 313 0.80 22.39 -11.06
N ALA A 314 0.07 21.33 -10.70
CA ALA A 314 0.54 19.95 -10.87
C ALA A 314 0.80 19.60 -12.35
N ALA A 315 -0.05 20.07 -13.27
CA ALA A 315 0.06 19.76 -14.69
C ALA A 315 1.00 20.71 -15.46
N SER A 316 1.22 21.95 -14.99
CA SER A 316 2.08 22.93 -15.66
C SER A 316 3.53 22.91 -15.18
N GLY A 317 3.78 22.46 -13.95
CA GLY A 317 5.07 22.60 -13.28
C GLY A 317 5.30 23.98 -12.65
N VAL A 318 4.38 24.93 -12.84
CA VAL A 318 4.41 26.22 -12.14
C VAL A 318 3.98 25.99 -10.69
N PRO A 319 4.81 26.33 -9.70
CA PRO A 319 4.50 26.01 -8.30
C PRO A 319 3.32 26.83 -7.75
N THR A 320 2.64 26.25 -6.76
CA THR A 320 1.67 26.92 -5.88
C THR A 320 2.16 26.88 -4.43
N LEU A 321 1.50 27.61 -3.51
CA LEU A 321 1.89 27.65 -2.10
C LEU A 321 1.68 26.31 -1.40
N LEU A 322 0.52 25.69 -1.63
CA LEU A 322 0.13 24.43 -1.01
C LEU A 322 -0.87 23.68 -1.91
N GLY A 323 -0.50 22.48 -2.33
CA GLY A 323 -1.41 21.54 -3.01
C GLY A 323 -2.21 20.74 -1.98
N TRP A 324 -1.84 19.49 -1.72
CA TRP A 324 -2.53 18.64 -0.73
C TRP A 324 -1.80 18.63 0.63
N PRO A 325 -2.41 19.16 1.71
CA PRO A 325 -1.78 19.20 3.03
C PRO A 325 -1.42 17.82 3.58
N GLY A 326 -2.31 16.84 3.37
CA GLY A 326 -2.12 15.45 3.80
C GLY A 326 -0.91 14.77 3.16
N HIS A 327 -0.44 15.24 2.00
CA HIS A 327 0.80 14.73 1.41
C HIS A 327 2.03 15.38 2.04
N GLN A 328 1.96 16.63 2.50
CA GLN A 328 3.11 17.30 3.13
C GLN A 328 3.48 16.67 4.48
N VAL A 329 2.49 16.28 5.29
CA VAL A 329 2.71 15.65 6.61
C VAL A 329 3.34 14.25 6.51
N GLN A 330 3.25 13.58 5.36
CA GLN A 330 3.89 12.29 5.14
C GLN A 330 5.41 12.39 4.94
N TRP A 331 5.90 13.54 4.46
CA TRP A 331 7.31 13.75 4.13
C TRP A 331 8.06 14.60 5.17
N ARG A 332 7.32 15.31 6.03
CA ARG A 332 7.86 16.32 6.95
C ARG A 332 7.18 16.20 8.30
N ALA A 333 7.95 16.33 9.38
CA ALA A 333 7.46 16.24 10.76
C ALA A 333 6.69 17.50 11.17
N ALA A 334 7.11 18.67 10.66
CA ALA A 334 6.47 19.95 10.94
C ALA A 334 6.27 20.78 9.66
N PRO A 335 5.48 20.31 8.68
CA PRO A 335 5.25 21.08 7.47
C PRO A 335 4.48 22.36 7.84
N PRO A 336 4.82 23.52 7.27
CA PRO A 336 4.07 24.76 7.48
C PRO A 336 2.71 24.73 6.74
N ALA A 337 2.11 23.55 6.55
CA ALA A 337 0.89 23.35 5.78
C ALA A 337 -0.27 24.14 6.38
N ALA A 338 -0.45 24.13 7.71
CA ALA A 338 -1.49 24.90 8.37
C ALA A 338 -1.32 26.43 8.15
N ARG A 339 -0.09 26.94 8.28
CA ARG A 339 0.19 28.36 8.04
C ARG A 339 -0.01 28.75 6.57
N ARG A 340 0.43 27.90 5.63
CA ARG A 340 0.25 28.14 4.20
C ARG A 340 -1.22 28.06 3.80
N GLN A 341 -1.99 27.13 4.37
CA GLN A 341 -3.44 27.07 4.21
C GLN A 341 -4.09 28.38 4.67
N ALA A 342 -3.76 28.85 5.88
CA ALA A 342 -4.30 30.10 6.39
C ALA A 342 -3.98 31.28 5.46
N ASN A 343 -2.74 31.37 4.95
CA ASN A 343 -2.38 32.40 3.99
C ASN A 343 -3.20 32.30 2.69
N VAL A 344 -3.39 31.09 2.13
CA VAL A 344 -4.22 30.88 0.92
C VAL A 344 -5.66 31.32 1.19
N ASP A 345 -6.22 30.92 2.33
CA ASP A 345 -7.56 31.30 2.75
C ASP A 345 -7.72 32.82 2.88
N ASP A 346 -6.77 33.50 3.53
CA ASP A 346 -6.80 34.96 3.69
C ASP A 346 -6.79 35.66 2.32
N ILE A 347 -5.94 35.20 1.39
CA ILE A 347 -5.86 35.75 0.04
C ILE A 347 -7.19 35.62 -0.69
N TYR A 348 -7.84 34.45 -0.69
CA TYR A 348 -9.11 34.26 -1.39
C TYR A 348 -10.33 34.87 -0.68
N ARG A 349 -10.30 34.98 0.66
CA ARG A 349 -11.40 35.62 1.42
C ARG A 349 -11.42 37.13 1.21
N GLU A 350 -10.25 37.76 1.11
CA GLU A 350 -10.18 39.22 1.12
C GLU A 350 -9.85 39.84 -0.23
N GLY A 351 -9.21 39.11 -1.14
CA GLY A 351 -8.97 39.58 -2.50
C GLY A 351 -7.97 40.72 -2.60
N ALA A 352 -8.16 41.61 -3.56
CA ALA A 352 -7.24 42.68 -3.97
C ALA A 352 -7.14 43.87 -2.99
N THR A 353 -6.95 43.60 -1.69
CA THR A 353 -6.69 44.63 -0.68
C THR A 353 -5.19 44.95 -0.56
N PRO A 354 -4.81 46.13 -0.04
CA PRO A 354 -3.40 46.45 0.20
C PRO A 354 -2.69 45.46 1.14
N ARG A 355 -3.41 44.90 2.13
CA ARG A 355 -2.85 43.90 3.04
C ARG A 355 -2.54 42.60 2.29
N ILE A 356 -3.46 42.13 1.44
CA ILE A 356 -3.24 40.94 0.63
C ILE A 356 -2.16 41.17 -0.41
N LEU A 357 -2.07 42.36 -1.02
CA LEU A 357 -0.97 42.72 -1.92
C LEU A 357 0.41 42.53 -1.22
N GLY A 358 0.55 43.03 0.01
CA GLY A 358 1.74 42.80 0.83
C GLY A 358 2.02 41.32 1.10
N LEU A 359 0.97 40.54 1.43
CA LEU A 359 1.08 39.11 1.70
C LEU A 359 1.49 38.31 0.46
N VAL A 360 0.89 38.55 -0.71
CA VAL A 360 1.26 37.85 -1.95
C VAL A 360 2.68 38.15 -2.38
N HIS A 361 3.16 39.39 -2.21
CA HIS A 361 4.56 39.74 -2.44
C HIS A 361 5.51 39.01 -1.48
N GLN A 362 5.18 38.98 -0.18
CA GLN A 362 5.98 38.26 0.82
C GLN A 362 6.09 36.76 0.49
N LEU A 363 5.02 36.18 -0.06
CA LEU A 363 4.95 34.77 -0.42
C LEU A 363 5.49 34.46 -1.84
N GLY A 364 5.86 35.49 -2.61
CA GLY A 364 6.33 35.35 -3.99
C GLY A 364 5.24 34.93 -4.98
N VAL A 365 3.95 35.09 -4.62
CA VAL A 365 2.83 34.80 -5.52
C VAL A 365 2.82 35.84 -6.63
N THR A 366 2.76 35.36 -7.87
CA THR A 366 2.79 36.22 -9.07
C THR A 366 1.45 36.25 -9.79
N HIS A 367 0.65 35.19 -9.64
CA HIS A 367 -0.63 35.03 -10.30
C HIS A 367 -1.60 34.34 -9.36
N VAL A 368 -2.89 34.67 -9.46
CA VAL A 368 -3.97 33.99 -8.74
C VAL A 368 -4.93 33.36 -9.74
N TYR A 369 -5.13 32.05 -9.60
CA TYR A 369 -6.11 31.29 -10.36
C TYR A 369 -7.49 31.42 -9.71
N LEU A 370 -8.53 31.58 -10.52
CA LEU A 370 -9.93 31.73 -10.12
C LEU A 370 -10.80 30.79 -10.95
N GLY A 371 -10.86 29.52 -10.53
CA GLY A 371 -11.59 28.45 -11.20
C GLY A 371 -12.74 27.88 -10.37
N ASN A 372 -13.13 26.65 -10.73
CA ASN A 372 -14.24 25.95 -10.09
C ASN A 372 -13.98 25.66 -8.61
N GLU A 373 -12.75 25.25 -8.27
CA GLU A 373 -12.39 24.87 -6.91
C GLU A 373 -12.39 26.10 -5.98
N GLU A 374 -11.86 27.22 -6.45
CA GLU A 374 -11.85 28.48 -5.72
C GLU A 374 -13.28 28.96 -5.46
N ARG A 375 -14.16 28.90 -6.46
CA ARG A 375 -15.58 29.25 -6.28
C ARG A 375 -16.29 28.32 -5.29
N ARG A 376 -15.98 27.03 -5.34
CA ARG A 376 -16.56 26.02 -4.45
C ARG A 376 -16.17 26.28 -2.99
N GLN A 377 -14.93 26.69 -2.73
CA GLN A 377 -14.41 26.88 -1.38
C GLN A 377 -14.70 28.28 -0.80
N TYR A 378 -14.61 29.33 -1.63
CA TYR A 378 -14.62 30.72 -1.16
C TYR A 378 -15.84 31.54 -1.61
N GLY A 379 -16.76 30.94 -2.37
CA GLY A 379 -17.99 31.56 -2.87
C GLY A 379 -17.97 31.82 -4.37
N ALA A 380 -19.16 31.78 -5.01
CA ALA A 380 -19.29 32.00 -6.45
C ALA A 380 -18.80 33.39 -6.91
N ASP A 381 -18.80 34.36 -5.99
CA ASP A 381 -18.36 35.75 -6.16
C ASP A 381 -16.85 35.96 -5.96
N VAL A 382 -16.07 34.92 -5.63
CA VAL A 382 -14.63 35.07 -5.28
C VAL A 382 -13.84 35.87 -6.32
N ALA A 383 -14.17 35.75 -7.61
CA ALA A 383 -13.50 36.49 -8.67
C ALA A 383 -13.70 38.02 -8.58
N ALA A 384 -14.84 38.48 -8.06
CA ALA A 384 -15.12 39.91 -7.91
C ALA A 384 -14.19 40.57 -6.88
N ARG A 385 -13.70 39.80 -5.90
CA ARG A 385 -12.76 40.28 -4.88
C ARG A 385 -11.39 40.64 -5.48
N PHE A 386 -11.10 40.20 -6.70
CA PHE A 386 -9.83 40.46 -7.40
C PHE A 386 -9.95 41.45 -8.56
N GLU A 387 -11.06 42.19 -8.70
CA GLU A 387 -11.27 43.14 -9.80
C GLU A 387 -10.23 44.29 -9.85
N GLY A 388 -9.58 44.62 -8.73
CA GLY A 388 -8.50 45.59 -8.68
C GLY A 388 -7.17 45.10 -9.28
N TRP A 389 -7.06 43.82 -9.66
CA TRP A 389 -5.84 43.24 -10.22
C TRP A 389 -5.98 42.94 -11.72
N PRO A 390 -4.91 43.07 -12.53
CA PRO A 390 -4.97 42.83 -13.97
C PRO A 390 -5.39 41.40 -14.32
N VAL A 391 -6.50 41.26 -15.05
CA VAL A 391 -6.90 39.99 -15.65
C VAL A 391 -5.98 39.71 -16.85
N VAL A 392 -5.21 38.63 -16.79
CA VAL A 392 -4.27 38.23 -17.86
C VAL A 392 -4.78 37.04 -18.68
N PHE A 393 -5.80 36.35 -18.17
CA PHE A 393 -6.51 35.30 -18.88
C PHE A 393 -7.96 35.20 -18.38
N GLU A 394 -8.89 35.03 -19.32
CA GLU A 394 -10.29 34.73 -19.02
C GLU A 394 -10.88 33.82 -20.11
N ALA A 395 -11.44 32.69 -19.70
CA ALA A 395 -12.18 31.80 -20.60
C ALA A 395 -13.11 30.89 -19.80
N TYR A 396 -14.29 30.57 -20.35
CA TYR A 396 -15.23 29.60 -19.77
C TYR A 396 -15.53 29.82 -18.27
N GLY A 397 -15.66 31.09 -17.85
CA GLY A 397 -15.92 31.46 -16.46
C GLY A 397 -14.74 31.25 -15.51
N THR A 398 -13.53 31.03 -16.02
CA THR A 398 -12.28 30.93 -15.25
C THR A 398 -11.40 32.13 -15.55
N ARG A 399 -10.69 32.64 -14.54
CA ARG A 399 -9.76 33.78 -14.68
C ARG A 399 -8.40 33.48 -14.09
N ILE A 400 -7.38 34.13 -14.63
CA ILE A 400 -6.08 34.28 -13.97
C ILE A 400 -5.81 35.78 -13.88
N VAL A 401 -5.52 36.25 -12.67
CA VAL A 401 -5.11 37.63 -12.41
C VAL A 401 -3.62 37.68 -12.10
N ALA A 402 -2.92 38.68 -12.61
CA ALA A 402 -1.53 38.95 -12.26
C ALA A 402 -1.47 39.82 -10.99
N VAL A 403 -0.51 39.53 -10.12
CA VAL A 403 -0.24 40.35 -8.94
C VAL A 403 0.42 41.66 -9.38
N PRO A 404 -0.16 42.83 -9.08
CA PRO A 404 0.45 44.13 -9.41
C PRO A 404 1.81 44.31 -8.74
N PRO A 405 2.68 45.19 -9.27
CA PRO A 405 3.90 45.57 -8.56
C PRO A 405 3.58 46.31 -7.25
N ALA A 406 4.51 46.24 -6.30
CA ALA A 406 4.36 46.93 -5.02
C ALA A 406 4.22 48.45 -5.23
N GLY A 407 3.14 49.04 -4.69
CA GLY A 407 2.84 50.47 -4.84
C GLY A 407 1.98 50.84 -6.06
N ALA A 408 1.43 49.86 -6.79
CA ALA A 408 0.33 50.12 -7.71
C ALA A 408 -0.89 50.68 -6.94
N PRO A 409 -1.58 51.70 -7.48
CA PRO A 409 -2.71 52.36 -6.82
C PRO A 409 -3.92 51.45 -6.59
#